data_AF-A0A974PJZ9-F1
#
_entry.id   AF-A0A974PJZ9-F1
#
_cell.length_a   1.000
_cell.length_b   1.000
_cell.length_c   1.000
_cell.angle_alpha   90.00
_cell.angle_beta   90.00
_cell.angle_gamma   90.00
#
_symmetry.space_group_name_H-M   'P 1'
#
loop_
_entity.id
_entity.type
_entity.pdbx_description
1 polymer ?
#
loop_
_entity_poly.entity_id
_entity_poly.type
_entity_poly.pdbx_seq_one_letter_code
_entity_poly.pdbx_strand_id
1 'polypeptide(L)'
;MKSVMFIFGEQTSDEGQDRIGNQILALPGVRTVGRLNPRATKPALRRMWFAEVEDETAAANLVRQLRRHEEVQAADLPAERGLL
;
A
#
# COMPACT_ATOMS: atom_id res chain seq x y z
N MET A 1 6.55 -9.01 11.36
CA MET A 1 6.38 -7.87 10.44
C MET A 1 5.98 -8.41 9.08
N LYS A 2 4.95 -7.81 8.47
CA LYS A 2 4.48 -8.15 7.13
C LYS A 2 4.47 -6.88 6.28
N SER A 3 4.52 -7.03 4.97
CA SER A 3 4.36 -5.91 4.03
C SER A 3 3.04 -6.07 3.29
N VAL A 4 2.30 -4.98 3.10
CA VAL A 4 1.16 -4.90 2.19
C VAL A 4 1.59 -4.06 1.00
N MET A 5 1.45 -4.56 -0.21
CA MET A 5 1.69 -3.79 -1.43
C MET A 5 0.36 -3.30 -1.99
N PHE A 6 0.33 -2.08 -2.51
CA PHE A 6 -0.87 -1.53 -3.13
C PHE A 6 -0.52 -0.58 -4.27
N ILE A 7 -1.47 -0.43 -5.19
CA ILE A 7 -1.34 0.36 -6.40
C ILE A 7 -2.51 1.33 -6.44
N PHE A 8 -2.22 2.63 -6.51
CA PHE A 8 -3.25 3.66 -6.70
C PHE A 8 -3.83 3.64 -8.12
N GLY A 9 -5.06 4.11 -8.28
CA GLY A 9 -5.72 4.26 -9.58
C GLY A 9 -5.03 5.27 -10.49
N GLU A 10 -5.28 5.18 -11.80
CA GLU A 10 -4.63 6.05 -12.80
C GLU A 10 -5.00 7.52 -12.64
N GLN A 11 -6.17 7.78 -12.04
CA GLN A 11 -6.71 9.12 -11.82
C GLN A 11 -6.28 9.72 -10.47
N THR A 12 -5.60 8.95 -9.62
CA THR A 12 -5.16 9.43 -8.30
C THR A 12 -3.91 10.29 -8.44
N SER A 13 -4.05 11.60 -8.19
CA SER A 13 -2.93 12.55 -8.23
C SER A 13 -1.84 12.21 -7.21
N ASP A 14 -0.59 12.64 -7.45
CA ASP A 14 0.51 12.38 -6.52
C ASP A 14 0.23 12.94 -5.11
N GLU A 15 -0.42 14.11 -5.02
CA GLU A 15 -0.88 14.69 -3.74
C GLU A 15 -1.95 13.82 -3.06
N GLY A 16 -2.88 13.26 -3.84
CA GLY A 16 -3.88 12.32 -3.34
C GLY A 16 -3.25 11.04 -2.79
N GLN A 17 -2.27 10.50 -3.52
CA GLN A 17 -1.50 9.32 -3.07
C GLN A 17 -0.77 9.61 -1.75
N ASP A 18 -0.12 10.76 -1.63
CA ASP A 18 0.60 11.16 -0.40
C ASP A 18 -0.36 11.36 0.79
N ARG A 19 -1.52 12.00 0.56
CA ARG A 19 -2.57 12.14 1.57
C ARG A 19 -3.05 10.77 2.07
N ILE A 20 -3.38 9.85 1.17
CA ILE A 20 -3.84 8.51 1.55
C ILE A 20 -2.71 7.73 2.23
N GLY A 21 -1.47 7.85 1.77
CA GLY A 21 -0.30 7.27 2.43
C GLY A 21 -0.16 7.70 3.89
N ASN A 22 -0.34 9.01 4.16
CA ASN A 22 -0.34 9.54 5.52
C ASN A 22 -1.53 9.03 6.36
N GLN A 23 -2.71 8.88 5.76
CA GLN A 23 -3.87 8.28 6.42
C GLN A 23 -3.63 6.82 6.80
N ILE A 24 -3.01 6.04 5.89
CA ILE A 24 -2.63 4.65 6.15
C ILE A 24 -1.60 4.57 7.29
N LEU A 25 -0.60 5.45 7.30
CA LEU A 25 0.42 5.49 8.35
C LEU A 25 -0.18 5.72 9.74
N ALA A 26 -1.30 6.44 9.84
CA ALA A 26 -2.00 6.69 11.09
C ALA A 26 -2.87 5.51 11.57
N LEU A 27 -3.00 4.43 10.78
CA LEU A 27 -3.81 3.28 11.17
C LEU A 27 -3.11 2.42 12.24
N PRO A 28 -3.88 1.87 13.20
CA PRO A 28 -3.33 0.94 14.19
C PRO A 28 -2.65 -0.26 13.53
N GLY A 29 -1.42 -0.58 13.99
CA GLY A 29 -0.64 -1.69 13.47
C GLY A 29 0.15 -1.39 12.20
N VAL A 30 0.09 -0.16 11.65
CA VAL A 30 0.95 0.29 10.56
C VAL A 30 2.19 0.99 11.15
N ARG A 31 3.38 0.55 10.71
CA ARG A 31 4.66 1.08 11.17
C ARG A 31 5.29 2.05 10.18
N THR A 32 5.18 1.72 8.90
CA THR A 32 5.80 2.49 7.81
C THR A 32 4.88 2.47 6.60
N VAL A 33 4.86 3.56 5.84
CA VAL A 33 4.22 3.64 4.52
C VAL A 33 5.16 4.37 3.58
N GLY A 34 5.26 3.91 2.33
CA GLY A 34 6.11 4.57 1.35
C GLY A 34 5.87 4.14 -0.08
N ARG A 35 6.43 4.93 -1.01
CA ARG A 35 6.47 4.60 -2.43
C ARG A 35 7.48 3.48 -2.64
N LEU A 36 7.12 2.49 -3.45
CA LEU A 36 8.02 1.39 -3.81
C LEU A 36 9.22 1.90 -4.63
N ASN A 37 9.00 2.91 -5.48
CA ASN A 37 10.06 3.57 -6.23
C ASN A 37 9.89 5.10 -6.17
N PRO A 38 10.46 5.77 -5.15
CA PRO A 38 10.30 7.21 -4.95
C PRO A 38 10.86 8.07 -6.08
N ARG A 39 11.81 7.54 -6.87
CA ARG A 39 12.49 8.25 -7.97
C ARG A 39 11.93 7.86 -9.35
N ALA A 40 10.83 7.11 -9.41
CA ALA A 40 10.25 6.68 -10.67
C ALA A 40 9.71 7.85 -11.51
N THR A 41 10.14 7.92 -12.76
CA THR A 41 9.60 8.87 -13.75
C THR A 41 8.39 8.31 -14.50
N LYS A 42 8.21 6.98 -14.51
CA LYS A 42 7.05 6.32 -15.12
C LYS A 42 5.84 6.38 -14.19
N PRO A 43 4.67 6.91 -14.63
CA PRO A 43 3.48 7.02 -13.79
C PRO A 43 3.04 5.69 -13.14
N ALA A 44 3.08 4.58 -13.90
CA ALA A 44 2.71 3.27 -13.38
C ALA A 44 3.54 2.83 -12.17
N LEU A 45 4.82 3.21 -12.11
CA LEU A 45 5.71 2.87 -10.99
C LEU A 45 5.56 3.82 -9.80
N ARG A 46 5.20 5.09 -10.04
CA ARG A 46 4.94 6.07 -8.95
C ARG A 46 3.74 5.68 -8.10
N ARG A 47 2.74 5.04 -8.73
CA ARG A 47 1.50 4.57 -8.09
C ARG A 47 1.69 3.34 -7.21
N MET A 48 2.86 2.71 -7.21
CA MET A 48 3.14 1.52 -6.41
C MET A 48 3.66 1.91 -5.03
N TRP A 49 2.98 1.46 -4.00
CA TRP A 49 3.27 1.76 -2.60
C TRP A 49 3.32 0.48 -1.76
N PHE A 50 3.91 0.61 -0.58
CA PHE A 50 3.92 -0.43 0.43
C PHE A 50 3.59 0.15 1.80
N ALA A 51 3.07 -0.71 2.67
CA ALA A 51 2.89 -0.45 4.09
C ALA A 51 3.44 -1.62 4.90
N GLU A 52 4.32 -1.34 5.86
CA GLU A 52 4.79 -2.33 6.83
C GLU A 52 3.86 -2.36 8.02
N VAL A 53 3.45 -3.56 8.40
CA VAL A 53 2.50 -3.79 9.49
C VAL A 53 3.04 -4.80 10.51
N GLU A 54 2.52 -4.69 11.73
CA GLU A 54 2.99 -5.44 12.89
C GLU A 54 2.79 -6.95 12.72
N ASP A 55 1.58 -7.35 12.36
CA ASP A 55 1.13 -8.73 12.29
C ASP A 55 0.21 -9.01 11.10
N GLU A 56 -0.17 -10.28 10.95
CA GLU A 56 -1.04 -10.76 9.87
C GLU A 56 -2.47 -10.22 9.96
N THR A 57 -2.97 -9.96 11.16
CA THR A 57 -4.31 -9.40 11.37
C THR A 57 -4.36 -7.95 10.88
N ALA A 58 -3.37 -7.14 11.23
CA ALA A 58 -3.19 -5.78 10.73
C ALA A 58 -3.07 -5.76 9.20
N ALA A 59 -2.31 -6.72 8.64
CA ALA A 59 -2.15 -6.85 7.19
C ALA A 59 -3.47 -7.17 6.47
N ALA A 60 -4.22 -8.16 6.97
CA ALA A 60 -5.51 -8.54 6.40
C ALA A 60 -6.57 -7.43 6.55
N ASN A 61 -6.55 -6.69 7.65
CA ASN A 61 -7.40 -5.52 7.87
C ASN A 61 -7.08 -4.42 6.85
N LEU A 62 -5.80 -4.08 6.70
CA LEU A 62 -5.35 -3.06 5.77
C LEU A 62 -5.70 -3.41 4.32
N VAL A 63 -5.45 -4.65 3.88
CA VAL A 63 -5.83 -5.11 2.52
C VAL A 63 -7.34 -4.96 2.29
N ARG A 64 -8.17 -5.36 3.25
CA ARG A 64 -9.64 -5.21 3.13
C ARG A 64 -10.08 -3.75 3.03
N GLN A 65 -9.44 -2.85 3.78
CA GLN A 65 -9.74 -1.42 3.70
C GLN A 65 -9.31 -0.84 2.35
N LEU A 66 -8.09 -1.14 1.91
CA LEU A 66 -7.54 -0.65 0.65
C LEU A 66 -8.36 -1.11 -0.56
N ARG A 67 -8.80 -2.37 -0.61
CA ARG A 67 -9.64 -2.88 -1.71
C ARG A 67 -11.02 -2.23 -1.80
N ARG A 68 -11.48 -1.54 -0.74
CA ARG A 68 -12.74 -0.79 -0.73
C ARG A 68 -12.54 0.70 -1.00
N HIS A 69 -11.29 1.15 -1.06
CA HIS A 69 -10.96 2.55 -1.28
C HIS A 69 -11.01 2.85 -2.78
N GLU A 70 -11.80 3.84 -3.19
CA GLU A 70 -12.04 4.15 -4.61
C GLU A 70 -10.76 4.54 -5.37
N GLU A 71 -9.82 5.20 -4.68
CA GLU A 71 -8.54 5.63 -5.24
C GLU A 71 -7.50 4.49 -5.34
N VAL A 72 -7.80 3.28 -4.86
CA VAL A 72 -6.88 2.13 -4.88
C VAL A 72 -7.33 1.13 -5.94
N GLN A 73 -6.42 0.80 -6.87
CA GLN A 73 -6.65 -0.15 -7.94
C GLN A 73 -6.43 -1.60 -7.49
N ALA A 74 -5.40 -1.85 -6.67
CA ALA A 74 -5.07 -3.18 -6.18
C ALA A 74 -4.36 -3.10 -4.82
N ALA A 75 -4.57 -4.10 -3.97
CA ALA A 75 -3.86 -4.26 -2.71
C ALA A 75 -3.74 -5.74 -2.36
N ASP A 76 -2.52 -6.18 -2.08
CA ASP A 76 -2.18 -7.58 -1.87
C ASP A 76 -1.07 -7.73 -0.81
N LEU A 77 -1.07 -8.88 -0.14
CA LEU A 77 0.11 -9.35 0.56
C LEU A 77 1.07 -9.90 -0.50
N PRO A 78 2.36 -9.54 -0.48
CA PRO A 78 3.33 -10.22 -1.31
C PRO A 78 3.18 -11.71 -1.00
N ALA A 79 2.95 -12.51 -2.05
CA ALA A 79 2.81 -13.94 -1.88
C ALA A 79 4.00 -14.41 -1.04
N GLU A 80 3.72 -14.94 0.14
CA GLU A 80 4.68 -15.79 0.81
C GLU A 80 4.84 -16.96 -0.16
N ARG A 81 5.81 -16.84 -1.07
CA ARG A 81 6.34 -17.99 -1.78
C ARG A 81 6.86 -18.87 -0.66
N GLY A 82 6.00 -19.77 -0.21
CA GLY A 82 6.42 -20.98 0.47
C GLY A 82 7.55 -21.53 -0.37
N LEU A 83 8.74 -21.52 0.21
CA LEU A 83 9.82 -22.38 -0.22
C LEU A 83 9.28 -23.81 0.01
N LEU A 84 8.60 -24.33 -1.01
CA LEU A 84 8.39 -25.76 -1.21
C LEU A 84 9.59 -26.31 -1.96
#